data_AF-A0A2T6B886-F1
#
_entry.id   AF-A0A2T6B886-F1
#
_cell.length_a   1.000
_cell.length_b   1.000
_cell.length_c   1.000
_cell.angle_alpha   90.00
_cell.angle_beta   90.00
_cell.angle_gamma   90.00
#
_symmetry.space_group_name_H-M   'P 1'
#
loop_
_entity.id
_entity.type
_entity.pdbx_description
1 polymer ?
#
loop_
_entity_poly.entity_id
_entity_poly.type
_entity_poly.pdbx_seq_one_letter_code
_entity_poly.pdbx_strand_id
1 'polypeptide(L)'
;MRERGRMTTGRLAGMIENEGVPLWELDQAFWARERGVDYPLTHYDLETWEESVREGDPAARAVSDTGDLLRLIEDRYPGHRLDLRAEGGRARISLLITETRDGKLPIGVAGEYQGEAPPSRLGRAIALATVRADGLARGLDLRLKAVAGLAKRAPPYADWPVEEISTGRWGAVHHGLRLLCATANSPEGAARHATMNHKGDYGLLLCRERYETLAPQAGLPDQPARTLAQDDSGGPEF
;
A
#
# COMPACT_ATOMS: atom_id res chain seq x y z
N MET A 1 -5.46 23.12 -21.13
CA MET A 1 -4.18 22.82 -20.43
C MET A 1 -4.42 21.61 -19.54
N ARG A 2 -3.66 20.51 -19.70
CA ARG A 2 -3.72 19.39 -18.74
C ARG A 2 -2.98 19.83 -17.47
N GLU A 3 -3.54 19.59 -16.28
CA GLU A 3 -2.84 19.87 -15.02
C GLU A 3 -1.55 19.04 -14.93
N ARG A 4 -0.43 19.73 -14.65
CA ARG A 4 0.88 19.12 -14.38
C ARG A 4 0.95 18.78 -12.90
N GLY A 5 1.46 17.59 -12.61
CA GLY A 5 1.75 17.16 -11.24
C GLY A 5 2.28 15.73 -11.22
N ARG A 6 2.71 15.28 -10.06
CA ARG A 6 3.27 13.93 -9.87
C ARG A 6 2.37 12.86 -10.47
N MET A 7 2.98 11.93 -11.20
CA MET A 7 2.26 10.78 -11.70
C MET A 7 1.95 9.82 -10.54
N THR A 8 0.66 9.65 -10.22
CA THR A 8 0.20 8.74 -9.18
C THR A 8 -0.15 7.37 -9.77
N THR A 9 -0.21 6.34 -8.92
CA THR A 9 -0.70 5.00 -9.30
C THR A 9 -2.08 5.07 -9.96
N GLY A 10 -3.02 5.81 -9.36
CA GLY A 10 -4.39 5.91 -9.89
C GLY A 10 -4.44 6.59 -11.25
N ARG A 11 -3.67 7.67 -11.44
CA ARG A 11 -3.59 8.40 -12.72
C ARG A 11 -2.98 7.52 -13.82
N LEU A 12 -1.87 6.82 -13.51
CA LEU A 12 -1.23 5.90 -14.46
C LEU A 12 -2.14 4.72 -14.81
N ALA A 13 -2.80 4.10 -13.83
CA ALA A 13 -3.75 3.02 -14.06
C ALA A 13 -4.88 3.46 -15.01
N GLY A 14 -5.49 4.62 -14.75
CA GLY A 14 -6.53 5.18 -15.62
C GLY A 14 -6.03 5.52 -17.04
N MET A 15 -4.77 5.92 -17.19
CA MET A 15 -4.15 6.10 -18.51
C MET A 15 -3.97 4.76 -19.24
N ILE A 16 -3.48 3.71 -18.56
CA ILE A 16 -3.28 2.39 -19.16
C ILE A 16 -4.61 1.76 -19.60
N GLU A 17 -5.68 1.97 -18.81
CA GLU A 17 -7.05 1.55 -19.13
C GLU A 17 -7.64 2.27 -20.35
N ASN A 18 -7.18 3.50 -20.64
CA ASN A 18 -7.62 4.25 -21.81
C ASN A 18 -6.88 3.77 -23.07
N GLU A 19 -7.59 3.03 -23.91
CA GLU A 19 -7.05 2.48 -25.16
C GLU A 19 -6.56 3.56 -26.15
N GLY A 20 -7.07 4.79 -26.05
CA GLY A 20 -6.68 5.91 -26.90
C GLY A 20 -5.32 6.53 -26.56
N VAL A 21 -4.74 6.21 -25.39
CA VAL A 21 -3.40 6.70 -25.02
C VAL A 21 -2.35 5.87 -25.73
N PRO A 22 -1.41 6.43 -26.51
CA PRO A 22 -0.39 5.66 -27.21
C PRO A 22 0.65 5.08 -26.26
N LEU A 23 1.31 3.98 -26.65
CA LEU A 23 2.25 3.25 -25.77
C LEU A 23 3.42 4.11 -25.28
N TRP A 24 3.99 4.97 -26.14
CA TRP A 24 5.08 5.88 -25.75
C TRP A 24 4.65 6.88 -24.67
N GLU A 25 3.38 7.31 -24.67
CA GLU A 25 2.84 8.21 -23.65
C GLU A 25 2.67 7.45 -22.32
N LEU A 26 2.29 6.17 -22.38
CA LEU A 26 2.25 5.29 -21.21
C LEU A 26 3.64 5.01 -20.64
N ASP A 27 4.64 4.80 -21.49
CA ASP A 27 6.03 4.61 -21.07
C ASP A 27 6.57 5.86 -20.35
N GLN A 28 6.34 7.05 -20.90
CA GLN A 28 6.71 8.31 -20.25
C GLN A 28 6.01 8.46 -18.89
N ALA A 29 4.71 8.18 -18.83
CA ALA A 29 3.96 8.25 -17.58
C ALA A 29 4.45 7.22 -16.55
N PHE A 30 4.76 5.99 -16.98
CA PHE A 30 5.31 4.94 -16.13
C PHE A 30 6.67 5.37 -15.58
N TRP A 31 7.59 5.79 -16.44
CA TRP A 31 8.90 6.29 -16.04
C TRP A 31 8.81 7.50 -15.11
N ALA A 32 7.92 8.47 -15.40
CA ALA A 32 7.69 9.63 -14.55
C ALA A 32 7.28 9.23 -13.13
N ARG A 33 6.38 8.26 -13.00
CA ARG A 33 5.96 7.70 -11.71
C ARG A 33 7.12 7.03 -10.99
N GLU A 34 7.88 6.22 -11.70
CA GLU A 34 9.02 5.48 -11.15
C GLU A 34 10.11 6.42 -10.62
N ARG A 35 10.35 7.53 -11.32
CA ARG A 35 11.33 8.56 -10.91
C ARG A 35 10.76 9.60 -9.95
N GLY A 36 9.44 9.59 -9.70
CA GLY A 36 8.80 10.54 -8.79
C GLY A 36 8.74 11.97 -9.32
N VAL A 37 8.78 12.15 -10.64
CA VAL A 37 8.74 13.44 -11.32
C VAL A 37 7.32 13.78 -11.82
N ASP A 38 7.15 15.01 -12.30
CA ASP A 38 5.87 15.50 -12.79
C ASP A 38 5.52 14.92 -14.17
N TYR A 39 4.22 14.81 -14.43
CA TYR A 39 3.69 14.48 -15.74
C TYR A 39 2.56 15.45 -16.14
N PRO A 40 2.50 15.94 -17.41
CA PRO A 40 3.45 15.69 -18.50
C PRO A 40 4.87 16.16 -18.19
N LEU A 41 5.87 15.45 -18.71
CA LEU A 41 7.29 15.69 -18.47
C LEU A 41 7.67 17.14 -18.82
N THR A 42 8.65 17.70 -18.09
CA THR A 42 9.30 18.95 -18.53
C THR A 42 10.23 18.66 -19.70
N HIS A 43 10.76 19.71 -20.35
CA HIS A 43 11.73 19.53 -21.42
C HIS A 43 12.97 18.75 -20.96
N TYR A 44 13.51 19.06 -19.78
CA TYR A 44 14.67 18.36 -19.21
C TYR A 44 14.36 16.91 -18.82
N ASP A 45 13.18 16.65 -18.25
CA ASP A 45 12.77 15.28 -17.90
C ASP A 45 12.52 14.43 -19.16
N LEU A 46 12.04 15.06 -20.25
CA LEU A 46 11.84 14.39 -21.53
C LEU A 46 13.18 13.96 -22.14
N GLU A 47 14.19 14.84 -22.17
CA GLU A 47 15.54 14.50 -22.63
C GLU A 47 16.15 13.36 -21.80
N THR A 48 15.95 13.40 -20.48
CA THR A 48 16.42 12.35 -19.56
C THR A 48 15.71 11.02 -19.81
N TRP A 49 14.40 11.05 -20.08
CA TRP A 49 13.66 9.84 -20.46
C TRP A 49 14.16 9.29 -21.80
N GLU A 50 14.38 10.13 -22.81
CA GLU A 50 14.92 9.70 -24.11
C GLU A 50 16.33 9.10 -24.00
N GLU A 51 17.16 9.62 -23.10
CA GLU A 51 18.45 9.01 -22.75
C GLU A 51 18.27 7.66 -22.06
N SER A 52 17.36 7.57 -21.08
CA SER A 52 17.03 6.32 -20.40
C SER A 52 16.55 5.24 -21.38
N VAL A 53 15.76 5.62 -22.40
CA VAL A 53 15.34 4.72 -23.49
C VAL A 53 16.54 4.23 -24.29
N ARG A 54 17.50 5.10 -24.62
CA ARG A 54 18.72 4.74 -25.36
C ARG A 54 19.64 3.82 -24.56
N GLU A 55 19.72 4.02 -23.25
CA GLU A 55 20.54 3.23 -22.32
C GLU A 55 19.90 1.89 -21.94
N GLY A 56 18.62 1.68 -22.27
CA GLY A 56 17.90 0.44 -21.98
C GLY A 56 17.42 0.32 -20.54
N ASP A 57 17.08 1.45 -19.89
CA ASP A 57 16.39 1.47 -18.61
C ASP A 57 15.03 0.75 -18.73
N PRO A 58 14.81 -0.37 -18.00
CA PRO A 58 13.58 -1.12 -18.09
C PRO A 58 12.32 -0.31 -17.74
N ALA A 59 12.44 0.72 -16.89
CA ALA A 59 11.31 1.58 -16.54
C ALA A 59 10.89 2.50 -17.70
N ALA A 60 11.80 2.82 -18.61
CA ALA A 60 11.56 3.77 -19.70
C ALA A 60 10.76 3.19 -20.87
N ARG A 61 10.62 1.85 -20.95
CA ARG A 61 9.83 1.13 -21.97
C ARG A 61 8.90 0.08 -21.36
N ALA A 62 8.57 0.23 -20.08
CA ALA A 62 7.86 -0.77 -19.28
C ALA A 62 6.47 -1.16 -19.82
N VAL A 63 5.84 -0.36 -20.68
CA VAL A 63 4.52 -0.69 -21.26
C VAL A 63 4.64 -1.13 -22.71
N SER A 64 5.56 -0.55 -23.48
CA SER A 64 5.78 -0.94 -24.88
C SER A 64 6.63 -2.20 -25.05
N ASP A 65 7.52 -2.51 -24.11
CA ASP A 65 8.35 -3.71 -24.09
C ASP A 65 8.02 -4.57 -22.86
N THR A 66 7.42 -5.73 -23.12
CA THR A 66 7.04 -6.66 -22.05
C THR A 66 8.26 -7.30 -21.39
N GLY A 67 9.36 -7.49 -22.12
CA GLY A 67 10.59 -8.04 -21.54
C GLY A 67 11.18 -7.08 -20.50
N ASP A 68 11.17 -5.78 -20.79
CA ASP A 68 11.63 -4.75 -19.87
C ASP A 68 10.78 -4.69 -18.60
N LEU A 69 9.46 -4.80 -18.75
CA LEU A 69 8.54 -4.86 -17.60
C LEU A 69 8.82 -6.06 -16.70
N LEU A 70 9.01 -7.24 -17.29
CA LEU A 70 9.27 -8.46 -16.53
C LEU A 70 10.60 -8.37 -15.78
N ARG A 71 11.67 -7.87 -16.42
CA ARG A 71 12.95 -7.59 -15.76
C ARG A 71 12.77 -6.61 -14.59
N LEU A 72 12.00 -5.55 -14.78
CA LEU A 72 11.71 -4.58 -13.72
C LEU A 72 10.97 -5.22 -12.53
N ILE A 73 10.01 -6.11 -12.79
CA ILE A 73 9.28 -6.86 -11.75
C ILE A 73 10.24 -7.75 -10.97
N GLU A 74 11.08 -8.52 -11.66
CA GLU A 74 12.10 -9.40 -11.07
C GLU A 74 13.07 -8.63 -10.16
N ASP A 75 13.58 -7.50 -10.65
CA ASP A 75 14.54 -6.65 -9.93
C ASP A 75 13.94 -5.90 -8.72
N ARG A 76 12.62 -5.70 -8.70
CA ARG A 76 11.95 -4.88 -7.69
C ARG A 76 11.23 -5.69 -6.64
N TYR A 77 10.73 -6.85 -7.01
CA TYR A 77 9.89 -7.68 -6.17
C TYR A 77 10.46 -9.11 -6.10
N PRO A 78 11.55 -9.34 -5.34
CA PRO A 78 12.28 -10.62 -5.34
C PRO A 78 11.43 -11.83 -4.87
N GLY A 79 10.27 -11.60 -4.26
CA GLY A 79 9.28 -12.62 -3.87
C GLY A 79 7.98 -12.57 -4.68
N HIS A 80 8.00 -12.02 -5.90
CA HIS A 80 6.79 -11.91 -6.70
C HIS A 80 6.32 -13.26 -7.26
N ARG A 81 5.02 -13.34 -7.55
CA ARG A 81 4.42 -14.40 -8.35
C ARG A 81 3.53 -13.76 -9.40
N LEU A 82 3.83 -14.02 -10.67
CA LEU A 82 3.05 -13.55 -11.80
C LEU A 82 2.30 -14.73 -12.42
N ASP A 83 0.96 -14.71 -12.33
CA ASP A 83 0.09 -15.68 -12.99
C ASP A 83 -0.54 -15.02 -14.23
N LEU A 84 -0.24 -15.56 -15.42
CA LEU A 84 -0.78 -15.12 -16.71
C LEU A 84 -1.66 -16.22 -17.30
N ARG A 85 -2.92 -15.89 -17.62
CA ARG A 85 -3.84 -16.76 -18.35
C ARG A 85 -4.43 -15.99 -19.51
N ALA A 86 -4.28 -16.49 -20.73
CA ALA A 86 -4.86 -15.91 -21.92
C ALA A 86 -5.67 -16.95 -22.69
N GLU A 87 -6.94 -16.68 -22.93
CA GLU A 87 -7.86 -17.57 -23.64
C GLU A 87 -8.87 -16.74 -24.44
N GLY A 88 -9.06 -17.07 -25.71
CA GLY A 88 -10.08 -16.44 -26.56
C GLY A 88 -9.97 -14.91 -26.67
N GLY A 89 -8.75 -14.34 -26.66
CA GLY A 89 -8.52 -12.89 -26.71
C GLY A 89 -8.76 -12.16 -25.39
N ARG A 90 -9.06 -12.89 -24.31
CA ARG A 90 -9.17 -12.38 -22.95
C ARG A 90 -7.92 -12.77 -22.17
N ALA A 91 -7.48 -11.90 -21.28
CA ALA A 91 -6.43 -12.23 -20.32
C ALA A 91 -6.90 -12.02 -18.88
N ARG A 92 -6.42 -12.89 -18.00
CA ARG A 92 -6.38 -12.71 -16.57
C ARG A 92 -4.93 -12.69 -16.14
N ILE A 93 -4.53 -11.62 -15.47
CA ILE A 93 -3.18 -11.38 -15.00
C ILE A 93 -3.25 -11.05 -13.52
N SER A 94 -2.44 -11.73 -12.71
CA SER A 94 -2.33 -11.44 -11.29
C SER A 94 -0.84 -11.36 -10.93
N LEU A 95 -0.41 -10.21 -10.41
CA LEU A 95 0.91 -10.04 -9.83
C LEU A 95 0.77 -9.96 -8.31
N LEU A 96 1.22 -11.00 -7.63
CA LEU A 96 1.35 -11.05 -6.18
C LEU A 96 2.75 -10.56 -5.78
N ILE A 97 2.81 -9.57 -4.89
CA ILE A 97 4.04 -9.07 -4.27
C ILE A 97 4.02 -9.51 -2.81
N THR A 98 5.04 -10.26 -2.40
CA THR A 98 5.25 -10.68 -1.00
C THR A 98 6.48 -10.05 -0.36
N GLU A 99 7.34 -9.45 -1.19
CA GLU A 99 8.60 -8.84 -0.78
C GLU A 99 8.89 -7.64 -1.68
N THR A 100 9.34 -6.54 -1.07
CA THR A 100 9.85 -5.35 -1.77
C THR A 100 11.35 -5.23 -1.51
N ARG A 101 12.01 -4.27 -2.16
CA ARG A 101 13.43 -3.96 -1.87
C ARG A 101 13.70 -3.60 -0.40
N ASP A 102 12.69 -3.08 0.31
CA ASP A 102 12.81 -2.68 1.72
C ASP A 102 12.57 -3.86 2.69
N GLY A 103 12.20 -5.03 2.17
CA GLY A 103 12.04 -6.25 2.93
C GLY A 103 10.71 -6.97 2.68
N LYS A 104 10.47 -8.00 3.49
CA LYS A 104 9.27 -8.83 3.39
C LYS A 104 8.02 -8.09 3.85
N LEU A 105 6.95 -8.23 3.08
CA LEU A 105 5.63 -7.76 3.49
C LEU A 105 5.02 -8.76 4.49
N PRO A 106 4.29 -8.27 5.51
CA PRO A 106 3.62 -9.15 6.46
C PRO A 106 2.47 -9.94 5.84
N ILE A 107 1.90 -9.43 4.73
CA ILE A 107 0.92 -10.11 3.89
C ILE A 107 1.25 -9.86 2.42
N GLY A 108 0.99 -10.84 1.56
CA GLY A 108 1.08 -10.65 0.12
C GLY A 108 -0.04 -9.73 -0.40
N VAL A 109 0.28 -8.88 -1.37
CA VAL A 109 -0.69 -8.00 -2.04
C VAL A 109 -0.72 -8.32 -3.54
N ALA A 110 -1.92 -8.39 -4.11
CA ALA A 110 -2.09 -8.74 -5.52
C ALA A 110 -2.72 -7.59 -6.31
N GLY A 111 -2.08 -7.22 -7.40
CA GLY A 111 -2.68 -6.40 -8.45
C GLY A 111 -3.18 -7.29 -9.57
N GLU A 112 -4.41 -7.05 -10.02
CA GLU A 112 -5.05 -7.90 -11.03
C GLU A 112 -5.49 -7.12 -12.25
N TYR A 113 -5.53 -7.80 -13.39
CA TYR A 113 -6.25 -7.39 -14.59
C TYR A 113 -7.09 -8.57 -15.08
N GLN A 114 -8.33 -8.29 -15.50
CA GLN A 114 -9.20 -9.25 -16.17
C GLN A 114 -10.00 -8.52 -17.23
N GLY A 115 -9.83 -8.92 -18.50
CA GLY A 115 -10.49 -8.23 -19.61
C GLY A 115 -10.04 -8.73 -20.97
N GLU A 116 -10.45 -8.00 -22.01
CA GLU A 116 -9.99 -8.24 -23.39
C GLU A 116 -8.58 -7.72 -23.57
N ALA A 117 -7.66 -8.63 -23.88
CA ALA A 117 -6.26 -8.34 -24.11
C ALA A 117 -5.76 -9.24 -25.23
N PRO A 118 -5.89 -8.82 -26.50
CA PRO A 118 -5.20 -9.49 -27.59
C PRO A 118 -3.69 -9.52 -27.34
N PRO A 119 -2.93 -10.44 -27.97
CA PRO A 119 -1.49 -10.56 -27.74
C PRO A 119 -0.72 -9.23 -27.86
N SER A 120 -1.11 -8.37 -28.80
CA SER A 120 -0.53 -7.03 -29.01
C SER A 120 -0.75 -6.04 -27.84
N ARG A 121 -1.67 -6.35 -26.93
CA ARG A 121 -2.01 -5.54 -25.75
C ARG A 121 -1.66 -6.21 -24.43
N LEU A 122 -1.03 -7.38 -24.47
CA LEU A 122 -0.67 -8.12 -23.25
C LEU A 122 0.28 -7.29 -22.36
N GLY A 123 1.22 -6.55 -22.95
CA GLY A 123 2.10 -5.64 -22.21
C GLY A 123 1.36 -4.61 -21.36
N ARG A 124 0.29 -3.99 -21.89
CA ARG A 124 -0.57 -3.07 -21.11
C ARG A 124 -1.28 -3.77 -19.96
N ALA A 125 -1.80 -4.96 -20.22
CA ALA A 125 -2.51 -5.74 -19.21
C ALA A 125 -1.58 -6.12 -18.05
N ILE A 126 -0.34 -6.54 -18.36
CA ILE A 126 0.70 -6.82 -17.35
C ILE A 126 1.09 -5.53 -16.62
N ALA A 127 1.29 -4.42 -17.34
CA ALA A 127 1.62 -3.13 -16.75
C ALA A 127 0.55 -2.66 -15.77
N LEU A 128 -0.74 -2.81 -16.10
CA LEU A 128 -1.84 -2.43 -15.23
C LEU A 128 -1.86 -3.26 -13.93
N ALA A 129 -1.73 -4.58 -14.04
CA ALA A 129 -1.63 -5.45 -12.88
C ALA A 129 -0.43 -5.07 -11.99
N THR A 130 0.71 -4.75 -12.63
CA THR A 130 1.95 -4.33 -11.95
C THR A 130 1.78 -3.01 -11.21
N VAL A 131 1.23 -1.99 -11.86
CA VAL A 131 0.98 -0.67 -11.25
C VAL A 131 0.03 -0.81 -10.06
N ARG A 132 -1.03 -1.62 -10.19
CA ARG A 132 -1.97 -1.89 -9.10
C ARG A 132 -1.29 -2.59 -7.92
N ALA A 133 -0.48 -3.62 -8.19
CA ALA A 133 0.24 -4.36 -7.16
C ALA A 133 1.24 -3.45 -6.41
N ASP A 134 2.05 -2.67 -7.14
CA ASP A 134 3.01 -1.72 -6.56
C ASP A 134 2.30 -0.65 -5.71
N GLY A 135 1.17 -0.12 -6.19
CA GLY A 135 0.37 0.82 -5.44
C GLY A 135 -0.12 0.26 -4.10
N LEU A 136 -0.61 -0.99 -4.11
CA LEU A 136 -1.02 -1.69 -2.89
C LEU A 136 0.16 -1.96 -1.95
N ALA A 137 1.31 -2.38 -2.49
CA ALA A 137 2.51 -2.66 -1.72
C ALA A 137 3.04 -1.41 -1.02
N ARG A 138 3.19 -0.29 -1.74
CA ARG A 138 3.61 1.00 -1.17
C ARG A 138 2.58 1.55 -0.18
N GLY A 139 1.30 1.40 -0.50
CA GLY A 139 0.22 1.81 0.42
C GLY A 139 0.22 1.01 1.71
N LEU A 140 0.54 -0.30 1.66
CA LEU A 140 0.74 -1.12 2.85
C LEU A 140 2.00 -0.69 3.63
N ASP A 141 3.13 -0.47 2.96
CA ASP A 141 4.37 -0.03 3.60
C ASP A 141 4.20 1.32 4.33
N LEU A 142 3.58 2.31 3.69
CA LEU A 142 3.29 3.61 4.33
C LEU A 142 2.42 3.46 5.57
N ARG A 143 1.39 2.61 5.50
CA ARG A 143 0.51 2.32 6.63
C ARG A 143 1.23 1.57 7.75
N LEU A 144 2.11 0.63 7.43
CA LEU A 144 2.95 -0.05 8.40
C LEU A 144 3.92 0.92 9.09
N LYS A 145 4.54 1.83 8.34
CA LYS A 145 5.39 2.90 8.89
C LYS A 145 4.64 3.81 9.86
N ALA A 146 3.36 4.09 9.61
CA ALA A 146 2.52 4.88 10.52
C ALA A 146 2.26 4.20 11.88
N VAL A 147 2.41 2.88 11.97
CA VAL A 147 2.30 2.11 13.22
C VAL A 147 3.63 1.53 13.71
N ALA A 148 4.73 1.81 13.01
CA ALA A 148 6.04 1.31 13.35
C ALA A 148 6.44 1.77 14.77
N GLY A 149 6.91 0.81 15.58
CA GLY A 149 7.34 1.08 16.95
C GLY A 149 6.20 1.22 17.97
N LEU A 150 4.93 1.22 17.55
CA LEU A 150 3.81 1.13 18.48
C LEU A 150 3.84 -0.18 19.29
N ALA A 151 4.36 -1.26 18.72
CA ALA A 151 4.52 -2.54 19.42
C ALA A 151 5.37 -2.45 20.69
N LYS A 152 6.33 -1.51 20.75
CA LYS A 152 7.16 -1.27 21.94
C LYS A 152 6.47 -0.41 23.00
N ARG A 153 5.42 0.32 22.60
CA ARG A 153 4.70 1.29 23.44
C ARG A 153 3.37 0.73 23.95
N ALA A 154 2.75 -0.14 23.17
CA ALA A 154 1.48 -0.74 23.52
C ALA A 154 1.69 -1.80 24.64
N PRO A 155 0.93 -1.75 25.74
CA PRO A 155 0.89 -2.83 26.70
C PRO A 155 0.37 -4.12 26.02
N PRO A 156 0.58 -5.30 26.63
CA PRO A 156 -0.02 -6.54 26.17
C PRO A 156 -1.53 -6.40 25.92
N TYR A 157 -2.04 -7.01 24.85
CA TYR A 157 -3.47 -6.92 24.48
C TYR A 157 -4.44 -7.33 25.59
N ALA A 158 -4.02 -8.25 26.47
CA ALA A 158 -4.82 -8.72 27.60
C ALA A 158 -5.08 -7.62 28.65
N ASP A 159 -4.24 -6.59 28.68
CA ASP A 159 -4.31 -5.49 29.65
C ASP A 159 -5.11 -4.29 29.10
N TRP A 160 -5.63 -4.40 27.88
CA TRP A 160 -6.39 -3.30 27.26
C TRP A 160 -7.83 -3.28 27.81
N PRO A 161 -8.35 -2.10 28.19
CA PRO A 161 -9.75 -1.96 28.59
C PRO A 161 -10.72 -2.53 27.56
N VAL A 162 -11.74 -3.26 28.02
CA VAL A 162 -12.82 -3.76 27.18
C VAL A 162 -14.02 -2.83 27.33
N GLU A 163 -14.47 -2.27 26.21
CA GLU A 163 -15.49 -1.23 26.17
C GLU A 163 -16.55 -1.56 25.11
N GLU A 164 -17.77 -1.06 25.34
CA GLU A 164 -18.84 -1.12 24.34
C GLU A 164 -18.62 0.00 23.32
N ILE A 165 -18.33 -0.38 22.07
CA ILE A 165 -17.98 0.54 20.98
C ILE A 165 -19.23 0.95 20.19
N SER A 166 -20.22 0.06 20.14
CA SER A 166 -21.56 0.37 19.65
C SER A 166 -22.55 -0.58 20.30
N THR A 167 -23.85 -0.29 20.23
CA THR A 167 -24.88 -1.08 20.92
C THR A 167 -24.72 -2.58 20.64
N GLY A 168 -24.44 -3.35 21.69
CA GLY A 168 -24.24 -4.79 21.64
C GLY A 168 -22.90 -5.25 21.06
N ARG A 169 -21.94 -4.35 20.80
CA ARG A 169 -20.60 -4.65 20.29
C ARG A 169 -19.51 -4.10 21.19
N TRP A 170 -18.69 -5.02 21.68
CA TRP A 170 -17.60 -4.78 22.61
C TRP A 170 -16.26 -4.97 21.93
N GLY A 171 -15.24 -4.22 22.34
CA GLY A 171 -13.87 -4.36 21.83
C GLY A 171 -12.85 -4.00 22.89
N ALA A 172 -11.67 -4.62 22.83
CA ALA A 172 -10.52 -4.17 23.61
C ALA A 172 -9.86 -2.95 22.94
N VAL A 173 -9.70 -1.87 23.69
CA VAL A 173 -9.35 -0.55 23.16
C VAL A 173 -8.11 0.02 23.85
N HIS A 174 -7.32 0.76 23.09
CA HIS A 174 -6.28 1.61 23.64
C HIS A 174 -6.41 3.02 23.07
N HIS A 175 -7.19 3.89 23.72
CA HIS A 175 -7.44 5.27 23.24
C HIS A 175 -6.17 6.10 23.08
N GLY A 176 -5.23 6.01 24.02
CA GLY A 176 -3.97 6.78 23.95
C GLY A 176 -3.11 6.46 22.72
N LEU A 177 -3.21 5.24 22.19
CA LEU A 177 -2.57 4.84 20.94
C LEU A 177 -3.58 4.69 19.81
N ARG A 178 -4.86 5.05 20.00
CA ARG A 178 -6.01 4.87 19.10
C ARG A 178 -6.01 3.52 18.38
N LEU A 179 -6.06 2.43 19.15
CA LEU A 179 -6.07 1.06 18.67
C LEU A 179 -7.34 0.35 19.13
N LEU A 180 -7.95 -0.46 18.27
CA LEU A 180 -9.15 -1.23 18.56
C LEU A 180 -9.03 -2.67 18.03
N CYS A 181 -9.04 -3.64 18.94
CA CYS A 181 -9.10 -5.06 18.62
C CYS A 181 -10.40 -5.44 17.90
N ALA A 182 -10.46 -6.66 17.34
CA ALA A 182 -11.71 -7.17 16.76
C ALA A 182 -12.84 -7.14 17.80
N THR A 183 -14.03 -6.73 17.37
CA THR A 183 -15.20 -6.62 18.26
C THR A 183 -15.91 -7.96 18.46
N ALA A 184 -16.65 -8.10 19.55
CA ALA A 184 -17.50 -9.24 19.86
C ALA A 184 -18.87 -8.78 20.40
N ASN A 185 -19.82 -9.71 20.52
CA ASN A 185 -21.17 -9.40 21.04
C ASN A 185 -21.26 -9.47 22.57
N SER A 186 -20.13 -9.62 23.27
CA SER A 186 -20.03 -9.56 24.74
C SER A 186 -18.64 -9.10 25.19
N PRO A 187 -18.50 -8.57 26.42
CA PRO A 187 -17.21 -8.19 26.99
C PRO A 187 -16.20 -9.36 27.02
N GLU A 188 -16.63 -10.55 27.45
CA GLU A 188 -15.78 -11.73 27.56
C GLU A 188 -15.30 -12.21 26.18
N GLY A 189 -16.18 -12.13 25.18
CA GLY A 189 -15.84 -12.40 23.80
C GLY A 189 -14.77 -11.45 23.27
N ALA A 190 -14.87 -10.17 23.60
CA ALA A 190 -13.92 -9.14 23.20
C ALA A 190 -12.55 -9.34 23.87
N ALA A 191 -12.53 -9.66 25.17
CA ALA A 191 -11.30 -10.00 25.90
C ALA A 191 -10.58 -11.20 25.27
N ARG A 192 -11.33 -12.26 24.93
CA ARG A 192 -10.76 -13.44 24.24
C ARG A 192 -10.21 -13.08 22.86
N HIS A 193 -10.96 -12.31 22.06
CA HIS A 193 -10.50 -11.87 20.74
C HIS A 193 -9.25 -10.99 20.82
N ALA A 194 -9.09 -10.18 21.87
CA ALA A 194 -7.90 -9.36 22.08
C ALA A 194 -6.63 -10.22 22.12
N THR A 195 -6.68 -11.37 22.81
CA THR A 195 -5.54 -12.30 22.92
C THR A 195 -5.21 -13.04 21.62
N MET A 196 -6.13 -13.07 20.66
CA MET A 196 -5.99 -13.76 19.37
C MET A 196 -5.45 -12.86 18.24
N ASN A 197 -5.32 -11.54 18.46
CA ASN A 197 -4.83 -10.66 17.41
C ASN A 197 -3.38 -10.95 17.03
N HIS A 198 -3.06 -10.71 15.76
CA HIS A 198 -1.71 -10.85 15.24
C HIS A 198 -0.73 -9.98 16.05
N LYS A 199 0.38 -10.58 16.48
CA LYS A 199 1.46 -9.83 17.14
C LYS A 199 2.27 -9.05 16.10
N GLY A 200 2.74 -7.86 16.48
CA GLY A 200 3.61 -7.02 15.65
C GLY A 200 2.87 -5.94 14.86
N ASP A 201 3.62 -5.17 14.07
CA ASP A 201 3.15 -3.94 13.45
C ASP A 201 1.94 -4.15 12.53
N TYR A 202 1.83 -5.29 11.84
CA TYR A 202 0.66 -5.58 11.01
C TYR A 202 -0.63 -5.75 11.83
N GLY A 203 -0.58 -6.42 12.98
CA GLY A 203 -1.74 -6.53 13.86
C GLY A 203 -2.16 -5.18 14.45
N LEU A 204 -1.18 -4.33 14.77
CA LEU A 204 -1.42 -2.97 15.24
C LEU A 204 -1.98 -2.07 14.15
N LEU A 205 -1.56 -2.25 12.90
CA LEU A 205 -2.16 -1.60 11.74
C LEU A 205 -3.65 -1.92 11.64
N LEU A 206 -4.01 -3.22 11.68
CA LEU A 206 -5.42 -3.64 11.65
C LEU A 206 -6.23 -3.06 12.81
N CYS A 207 -5.62 -2.92 13.99
CA CYS A 207 -6.26 -2.30 15.14
C CYS A 207 -6.46 -0.78 14.97
N ARG A 208 -5.47 -0.09 14.39
CA ARG A 208 -5.54 1.34 14.08
C ARG A 208 -6.65 1.63 13.09
N GLU A 209 -6.69 0.90 11.98
CA GLU A 209 -7.69 1.08 10.92
C GLU A 209 -9.11 0.85 11.44
N ARG A 210 -9.29 -0.17 12.30
CA ARG A 210 -10.59 -0.44 12.94
C ARG A 210 -11.00 0.69 13.87
N TYR A 211 -10.06 1.23 14.66
CA TYR A 211 -10.34 2.36 15.55
C TYR A 211 -10.78 3.57 14.73
N GLU A 212 -10.02 3.93 13.68
CA GLU A 212 -10.33 5.10 12.84
C GLU A 212 -11.66 4.97 12.11
N THR A 213 -12.07 3.75 11.76
CA THR A 213 -13.37 3.49 11.12
C THR A 213 -14.54 3.65 12.09
N LEU A 214 -14.39 3.17 13.33
CA LEU A 214 -15.50 3.11 14.31
C LEU A 214 -15.56 4.31 15.25
N ALA A 215 -14.44 4.97 15.54
CA ALA A 215 -14.38 6.11 16.44
C ALA A 215 -15.32 7.27 16.06
N PRO A 216 -15.45 7.67 14.78
CA PRO A 216 -16.40 8.72 14.38
C PRO A 216 -17.86 8.35 14.62
N GLN A 217 -18.19 7.06 14.57
CA GLN A 217 -19.55 6.54 14.73
C GLN A 217 -19.90 6.31 16.21
N ALA A 218 -18.88 6.04 17.02
CA ALA A 218 -18.99 5.68 18.43
C ALA A 218 -18.79 6.87 19.38
N GLY A 219 -18.49 8.07 18.86
CA GLY A 219 -18.20 9.25 19.68
C GLY A 219 -16.93 9.11 20.54
N LEU A 220 -15.99 8.24 20.12
CA LEU A 220 -14.76 8.00 20.87
C LEU A 220 -13.87 9.24 20.84
N PRO A 221 -13.10 9.52 21.92
CA PRO A 221 -12.29 10.73 22.02
C PRO A 221 -11.28 10.83 20.87
N ASP A 222 -11.29 11.99 20.19
CA ASP A 222 -10.35 12.36 19.13
C ASP A 222 -9.14 13.13 19.69
N GLN A 223 -8.58 12.66 20.81
CA GLN A 223 -7.39 13.28 21.36
C GLN A 223 -6.13 12.66 20.73
N PRO A 224 -5.21 13.48 20.18
CA PRO A 224 -3.88 12.98 19.86
C PRO A 224 -3.24 12.45 21.14
N ALA A 225 -2.49 11.35 21.03
CA ALA A 225 -1.66 10.84 22.11
C ALA A 225 -0.91 12.03 22.73
N ARG A 226 -1.15 12.32 24.01
CA ARG A 226 -0.32 13.28 24.73
C ARG A 226 1.13 12.90 24.46
N THR A 227 1.85 13.79 23.79
CA THR A 227 3.31 13.75 23.76
C THR A 227 3.72 13.90 25.22
N LEU A 228 3.96 12.77 25.91
CA LEU A 228 4.72 12.77 27.14
C LEU A 228 6.18 13.01 26.73
N ALA A 229 6.45 14.25 26.32
CA ALA A 229 7.80 14.78 26.33
C ALA A 229 8.14 14.99 27.81
N GLN A 230 9.21 14.30 28.23
CA GLN A 230 10.17 14.72 29.25
C GLN A 230 9.59 15.21 30.59
N ASP A 231 9.74 14.36 31.61
CA ASP A 231 10.32 14.83 32.87
C ASP A 231 11.56 13.96 33.14
N ASP A 232 12.70 14.50 32.73
CA ASP A 232 14.00 14.19 33.32
C ASP A 232 14.04 14.77 34.75
N SER A 233 14.82 14.13 35.61
CA SER A 233 15.45 14.72 36.80
C SER A 233 14.55 15.20 37.95
N GLY A 234 14.17 14.26 38.81
CA GLY A 234 13.92 14.49 40.23
C GLY A 234 14.83 13.58 41.07
N GLY A 235 16.11 13.94 41.19
CA GLY A 235 17.01 13.31 42.15
C GLY A 235 16.55 13.57 43.59
N PRO A 236 16.96 12.74 44.56
CA PRO A 236 16.53 12.90 45.95
C PRO A 236 17.18 14.14 46.57
N GLU A 237 16.37 14.96 47.23
CA GLU A 237 16.86 15.89 48.25
C GLU A 237 16.97 15.15 49.60
N PHE A 238 18.16 15.30 50.20
CA PHE A 238 18.64 14.84 51.52
C PHE A 238 19.19 13.41 51.63
#